data_AF-A0AAW2WGR4-F1
#
_entry.id   AF-A0AAW2WGR4-F1
#
_cell.length_a   1.000
_cell.length_b   1.000
_cell.length_c   1.000
_cell.angle_alpha   90.00
_cell.angle_beta   90.00
_cell.angle_gamma   90.00
#
_symmetry.space_group_name_H-M   'P 1'
#
loop_
_entity.id
_entity.type
_entity.pdbx_description
1 polymer ?
#
loop_
_entity_poly.entity_id
_entity_poly.type
_entity_poly.pdbx_seq_one_letter_code
_entity_poly.pdbx_strand_id
1 'polypeptide(L)' 'MDYSLKFPDGYASNLSRCVDMANLRLHGMKSHDCHVFMQKLILIAFREMLPESVWGALTE' A
#
# COMPACT_ATOMS: atom_id res chain seq x y z
N MET A 1 -23.64 -3.20 -4.86
CA MET A 1 -22.92 -2.99 -3.59
C MET A 1 -21.56 -2.43 -3.94
N ASP A 2 -21.29 -1.18 -3.56
CA ASP A 2 -20.05 -0.46 -3.87
C ASP A 2 -18.95 -0.91 -2.90
N TYR A 3 -18.13 -1.89 -3.28
CA TYR A 3 -16.93 -2.29 -2.53
C TYR A 3 -15.73 -1.39 -2.89
N SER A 4 -15.97 -0.10 -3.15
CA SER A 4 -14.90 0.85 -3.39
C SER A 4 -14.17 1.10 -2.07
N LEU A 5 -13.07 0.37 -1.86
CA LEU A 5 -12.12 0.60 -0.77
C LEU A 5 -11.52 2.00 -0.96
N LYS A 6 -12.16 3.01 -0.35
CA LYS A 6 -11.76 4.42 -0.44
C LYS A 6 -10.74 4.70 0.65
N PHE A 7 -9.48 4.84 0.25
CA PHE A 7 -8.43 5.36 1.10
C PHE A 7 -8.53 6.89 1.15
N PRO A 8 -8.26 7.52 2.31
CA PRO A 8 -8.37 8.97 2.47
C PRO A 8 -7.54 9.74 1.42
N ASP A 9 -6.36 9.24 1.06
CA ASP A 9 -5.47 9.88 0.09
C ASP A 9 -5.72 9.43 -1.37
N GLY A 10 -6.63 8.48 -1.59
CA GLY A 10 -6.95 7.96 -2.93
C GLY A 10 -5.81 7.24 -3.64
N TYR A 11 -4.68 6.98 -2.96
CA TYR A 11 -3.49 6.35 -3.57
C TYR A 11 -3.77 4.96 -4.17
N ALA A 12 -4.79 4.26 -3.65
CA ALA A 12 -5.21 2.95 -4.16
C ALA A 12 -6.37 3.01 -5.17
N SER A 13 -6.92 4.19 -5.47
CA SER A 13 -8.11 4.35 -6.32
C SER A 13 -7.90 3.90 -7.78
N ASN A 14 -6.65 3.79 -8.24
CA ASN A 14 -6.30 3.31 -9.58
C ASN A 14 -5.30 2.14 -9.57
N LEU A 15 -5.17 1.44 -8.44
CA LEU A 15 -4.18 0.37 -8.30
C LEU A 15 -4.39 -0.74 -9.33
N SER A 16 -5.64 -1.10 -9.64
CA SER A 16 -5.97 -2.14 -10.63
C SER A 16 -5.44 -1.85 -12.03
N ARG A 17 -5.34 -0.57 -12.43
CA ARG A 17 -4.77 -0.17 -13.73
C ARG A 17 -3.24 -0.18 -13.74
N CYS A 18 -2.63 -0.25 -12.55
CA CYS A 18 -1.19 -0.19 -12.38
C CYS A 18 -0.56 -1.58 -12.20
N VAL A 19 -1.36 -2.63 -12.02
CA VAL A 19 -0.89 -4.00 -11.72
C VAL A 19 -0.82 -4.82 -13.00
N ASP A 20 0.37 -5.33 -13.30
CA ASP A 20 0.61 -6.42 -14.23
C ASP A 20 0.79 -7.71 -13.42
N MET A 21 -0.25 -8.54 -13.39
CA MET A 21 -0.24 -9.82 -12.68
C MET A 21 0.62 -10.89 -13.39
N ALA A 22 0.83 -10.77 -14.71
CA ALA A 22 1.61 -11.75 -15.46
C ALA A 22 3.11 -11.61 -15.16
N ASN A 23 3.58 -10.37 -15.02
CA ASN A 23 4.97 -10.07 -14.69
C ASN A 23 5.19 -9.74 -13.21
N LEU A 24 4.14 -9.73 -12.39
CA LEU A 24 4.15 -9.32 -10.98
C LEU A 24 4.76 -7.92 -10.77
N ARG A 25 4.36 -6.96 -11.62
CA ARG A 25 4.90 -5.59 -11.61
C ARG A 25 3.82 -4.55 -11.37
N LEU A 26 4.19 -3.50 -10.66
CA LEU A 26 3.40 -2.26 -10.54
C LEU A 26 4.03 -1.18 -11.41
N HIS A 27 3.24 -0.54 -12.28
CA HIS A 27 3.68 0.54 -13.17
C HIS A 27 2.61 1.62 -13.32
N GLY A 28 3.00 2.83 -13.77
CA GLY A 28 2.03 3.89 -14.07
C GLY A 28 1.43 4.60 -12.85
N MET A 29 1.93 4.33 -11.64
CA MET A 29 1.57 5.07 -10.43
C MET A 29 2.27 6.43 -10.41
N LYS A 30 1.58 7.47 -9.93
CA LYS A 30 2.22 8.75 -9.62
C LYS A 30 3.26 8.54 -8.52
N SER A 31 4.36 9.28 -8.55
CA SER A 31 5.45 9.15 -7.56
C SER A 31 4.95 9.31 -6.13
N HIS A 32 4.08 10.29 -5.88
CA HIS A 32 3.43 10.52 -4.59
C HIS A 32 2.67 9.28 -4.09
N ASP A 33 1.78 8.76 -4.93
CA ASP A 33 0.93 7.61 -4.57
C ASP A 33 1.76 6.33 -4.41
N CYS A 34 2.82 6.19 -5.20
CA CYS A 34 3.79 5.09 -5.08
C CYS A 34 4.58 5.15 -3.79
N HIS A 35 5.04 6.33 -3.40
CA HIS A 35 5.72 6.52 -2.13
C HIS A 35 4.84 6.13 -0.94
N VAL A 36 3.60 6.64 -0.90
CA VAL A 36 2.63 6.29 0.15
C VAL A 36 2.28 4.81 0.14
N PHE A 37 2.05 4.22 -1.04
CA PHE A 37 1.76 2.79 -1.20
C PHE A 37 2.90 1.92 -0.67
N MET A 38 4.15 2.21 -1.06
CA MET A 38 5.33 1.45 -0.63
C MET A 38 5.56 1.59 0.88
N GLN A 39 5.37 2.78 1.45
CA GLN A 39 5.50 2.97 2.89
C GLN A 39 4.49 2.11 3.67
N LYS A 40 3.23 2.07 3.23
CA LYS A 40 2.20 1.19 3.81
C LYS A 40 2.50 -0.29 3.56
N LEU A 41 2.98 -0.65 2.37
CA LEU A 41 3.33 -2.04 2.03
C LEU A 41 4.49 -2.56 2.89
N ILE A 42 5.53 -1.75 3.08
CA ILE A 42 6.67 -2.05 3.96
C ILE A 42 6.15 -2.29 5.38
N LEU A 43 5.35 -1.35 5.90
CA LEU A 43 4.75 -1.51 7.23
C LEU A 43 3.98 -2.83 7.34
N ILE A 44 3.13 -3.17 6.37
CA ILE A 44 2.37 -4.44 6.38
C ILE A 44 3.30 -5.66 6.28
N ALA A 45 4.29 -5.64 5.40
CA ALA A 45 5.22 -6.74 5.19
C ALA A 45 6.07 -7.04 6.43
N PHE A 46 6.44 -6.00 7.19
CA PHE A 46 7.24 -6.14 8.40
C PHE A 46 6.39 -6.23 9.68
N ARG A 47 5.07 -6.06 9.62
CA ARG A 47 4.18 -6.18 10.79
C ARG A 47 4.35 -7.49 11.54
N GLU A 48 4.49 -8.60 10.82
CA GLU A 48 4.68 -9.93 11.42
C GLU A 48 6.14 -10.26 11.75
N MET A 49 7.09 -9.43 11.28
CA MET A 49 8.52 -9.55 11.62
C MET A 49 8.91 -8.68 12.82
N LEU A 50 8.20 -7.59 13.08
CA LEU A 50 8.52 -6.66 14.16
C LEU A 50 7.82 -7.09 15.46
N PRO A 51 8.51 -7.03 16.61
CA PRO A 51 7.86 -7.17 17.91
C PRO A 51 6.71 -6.17 18.04
N GLU A 52 5.61 -6.57 18.66
CA GLU A 52 4.39 -5.75 18.77
C GLU A 52 4.65 -4.37 19.40
N SER A 53 5.63 -4.29 20.32
CA SER A 53 6.09 -3.04 20.92
C SER A 53 6.74 -2.06 19.94
N VAL A 54 7.41 -2.55 18.90
CA VAL A 54 8.04 -1.74 17.86
C VAL A 54 7.01 -1.35 16.80
N TRP A 55 6.11 -2.28 16.47
CA TRP A 55 5.03 -2.02 15.53
C TRP A 55 4.07 -0.92 16.01
N GLY A 56 3.65 -0.95 17.28
CA GLY A 56 2.77 0.06 17.86
C GLY A 56 3.30 1.49 17.72
N ALA A 57 4.62 1.68 17.85
CA ALA A 57 5.27 2.98 17.71
C ALA A 57 5.35 3.49 16.25
N LEU A 58 5.21 2.62 15.26
CA LEU A 58 5.24 2.98 13.83
C LEU A 58 3.84 3.22 13.23
N THR A 59 2.80 2.84 13.96
CA THR A 59 1.40 2.96 13.52
C THR A 59 0.65 4.18 14.07
N GLU A 60 1.31 4.99 14.92
CA GLU A 60 0.76 6.20 15.54
C GLU A 60 1.02 7.47 14.70
#